data_AF-J3RZW2-F1
#
_entry.id   AF-J3RZW2-F1
#
_cell.length_a   1.000
_cell.length_b   1.000
_cell.length_c   1.000
_cell.angle_alpha   90.00
_cell.angle_beta   90.00
_cell.angle_gamma   90.00
#
_symmetry.space_group_name_H-M   'P 1'
#
loop_
_entity.id
_entity.type
_entity.pdbx_description
1 polymer ?
#
loop_
_entity_poly.entity_id
_entity_poly.type
_entity_poly.pdbx_seq_one_letter_code
_entity_poly.pdbx_strand_id
1 'polypeptide(L)'
;MGTLEKNLAGDISQQINDALSRLQSKELFQTTWDIVAFAVFFTFIGMVLLLAVLALIRCCCCDCDSPSSYKKVKKRKVGIDNMGMDP
;
A
#
# COMPACT_ATOMS: atom_id res chain seq x y z
N MET A 1 20.58 40.34 -4.96
CA MET A 1 20.98 38.91 -4.95
C MET A 1 20.02 38.08 -5.82
N GLY A 2 19.82 38.41 -7.10
CA GLY A 2 18.80 37.75 -7.95
C GLY A 2 19.35 37.01 -9.17
N THR A 3 20.67 37.04 -9.38
CA THR A 3 21.33 36.44 -10.55
C THR A 3 21.79 35.00 -10.29
N LEU A 4 22.17 34.67 -9.05
CA LEU A 4 22.61 33.32 -8.67
C LEU A 4 21.46 32.30 -8.75
N GLU A 5 20.27 32.63 -8.23
CA GLU A 5 19.10 31.74 -8.30
C GLU A 5 18.60 31.52 -9.73
N LYS A 6 18.68 32.56 -10.58
CA LYS A 6 18.29 32.47 -11.99
C LYS A 6 19.22 31.53 -12.78
N ASN A 7 20.53 31.61 -12.53
CA ASN A 7 21.50 30.73 -13.16
C ASN A 7 21.39 29.30 -12.62
N LEU A 8 21.15 29.12 -11.32
CA LEU A 8 20.97 27.80 -10.71
C LEU A 8 19.68 27.11 -11.21
N ALA A 9 18.57 27.85 -11.29
CA ALA A 9 17.33 27.33 -11.86
C ALA A 9 17.46 27.00 -13.35
N GLY A 10 18.22 27.80 -14.10
CA GLY A 10 18.55 27.53 -15.50
C GLY A 10 19.37 26.25 -15.67
N ASP A 11 20.45 26.10 -14.89
CA ASP A 11 21.32 24.93 -14.92
C ASP A 11 20.59 23.64 -14.50
N ILE A 12 19.74 23.70 -13.48
CA ILE A 12 18.89 22.57 -13.06
C ILE A 12 17.91 22.20 -14.16
N SER A 13 17.25 23.19 -14.77
CA SER A 13 16.30 22.96 -15.87
C SER A 13 16.99 22.32 -17.08
N GLN A 14 18.21 22.75 -17.38
CA GLN A 14 18.99 22.22 -18.49
C GLN A 14 19.48 20.80 -18.21
N GLN A 15 19.93 20.50 -16.98
CA GLN A 15 20.30 19.14 -16.56
C GLN A 15 19.10 18.18 -16.54
N ILE A 16 17.93 18.63 -16.09
CA ILE A 16 16.70 17.85 -16.13
C ILE A 16 16.29 17.58 -17.57
N ASN A 17 16.32 18.59 -18.45
CA ASN A 17 15.98 18.41 -19.86
C ASN A 17 16.96 17.49 -20.59
N ASP A 18 18.26 17.56 -20.30
CA ASP A 18 19.25 16.69 -20.93
C ASP A 18 19.18 15.25 -20.40
N ALA A 19 18.90 15.06 -19.11
CA ALA A 19 18.59 13.76 -18.53
C ALA A 19 17.30 13.19 -19.15
N LEU A 20 16.21 13.96 -19.18
CA LEU A 20 14.94 13.55 -19.78
C LEU A 20 15.09 13.24 -21.27
N SER A 21 15.85 14.04 -22.01
CA SER A 21 16.11 13.83 -23.43
C SER A 21 16.97 12.57 -23.66
N ARG A 22 17.91 12.26 -22.76
CA ARG A 22 18.68 10.99 -22.79
C ARG A 22 17.85 9.78 -22.37
N LEU A 23 16.93 9.92 -21.42
CA LEU A 23 15.96 8.88 -21.07
C LEU A 23 14.98 8.62 -22.22
N GLN A 24 14.53 9.68 -22.90
CA GLN A 24 13.59 9.60 -24.01
C GLN A 24 14.26 9.09 -25.31
N SER A 25 15.53 9.43 -25.55
CA SER A 25 16.29 8.98 -26.73
C SER A 25 16.85 7.57 -26.59
N LYS A 26 17.11 7.09 -25.37
CA LYS A 26 17.44 5.69 -25.11
C LYS A 26 16.19 4.83 -24.97
N GLU A 27 15.31 4.79 -25.96
CA GLU A 27 14.32 3.69 -26.14
C GLU A 27 13.47 3.25 -24.92
N LEU A 28 13.42 4.00 -23.81
CA LEU A 28 12.76 3.61 -22.55
C LEU A 28 11.22 3.51 -22.66
N PHE A 29 10.70 3.71 -23.88
CA PHE A 29 9.28 3.67 -24.20
C PHE A 29 8.98 3.15 -25.62
N GLN A 30 9.97 2.69 -26.41
CA GLN A 30 9.74 2.29 -27.81
C GLN A 30 9.86 0.79 -28.07
N THR A 31 10.69 0.07 -27.31
CA THR A 31 10.76 -1.39 -27.46
C THR A 31 9.53 -2.03 -26.81
N THR A 32 8.81 -2.87 -27.57
CA THR A 32 7.59 -3.58 -27.12
C THR A 32 7.81 -4.40 -25.83
N TRP A 33 9.04 -4.79 -25.54
CA TRP A 33 9.38 -5.47 -24.28
C TRP A 33 9.38 -4.55 -23.06
N ASP A 34 9.72 -3.27 -23.23
CA ASP A 34 9.78 -2.33 -22.12
C ASP A 34 8.37 -1.89 -21.69
N ILE A 35 7.43 -1.74 -22.64
CA ILE A 35 6.02 -1.48 -22.30
C ILE A 35 5.38 -2.68 -21.58
N VAL A 36 5.75 -3.90 -21.94
CA VAL A 36 5.29 -5.10 -21.23
C VAL A 36 5.90 -5.14 -19.83
N ALA A 37 7.20 -4.88 -19.69
CA ALA A 37 7.87 -4.83 -18.40
C ALA A 37 7.27 -3.73 -17.48
N PHE A 38 7.02 -2.55 -18.03
CA PHE A 38 6.38 -1.44 -17.34
C PHE A 38 4.96 -1.77 -16.90
N ALA A 39 4.16 -2.41 -17.76
CA ALA A 39 2.81 -2.85 -17.41
C ALA A 39 2.82 -3.90 -16.28
N VAL A 40 3.73 -4.87 -16.32
CA VAL A 40 3.90 -5.86 -15.24
C VAL A 40 4.33 -5.19 -13.93
N PHE A 41 5.25 -4.24 -14.00
CA PHE A 41 5.70 -3.50 -12.82
C PHE A 41 4.60 -2.64 -12.21
N PHE A 42 3.87 -1.88 -13.02
CA PHE A 42 2.75 -1.05 -12.57
C PHE A 42 1.57 -1.87 -12.06
N THR A 43 1.26 -3.01 -12.69
CA THR A 43 0.23 -3.91 -12.18
C THR A 43 0.65 -4.53 -10.85
N PHE A 44 1.91 -4.93 -10.69
CA PHE A 44 2.40 -5.45 -9.41
C PHE A 44 2.32 -4.40 -8.30
N ILE A 45 2.86 -3.20 -8.52
CA ILE A 45 2.79 -2.09 -7.56
C ILE A 45 1.34 -1.70 -7.28
N GLY A 46 0.52 -1.61 -8.34
CA GLY A 46 -0.89 -1.30 -8.24
C GLY A 46 -1.65 -2.32 -7.39
N MET A 47 -1.38 -3.62 -7.55
CA MET A 47 -1.98 -4.67 -6.74
C MET A 47 -1.53 -4.59 -5.28
N VAL A 48 -0.25 -4.34 -5.01
CA VAL A 48 0.26 -4.16 -3.64
C VAL A 48 -0.41 -2.94 -2.97
N LEU A 49 -0.46 -1.80 -3.66
CA LEU A 49 -1.10 -0.58 -3.15
C LEU A 49 -2.61 -0.78 -2.95
N LEU A 50 -3.29 -1.44 -3.89
CA LEU A 50 -4.72 -1.75 -3.78
C LEU A 50 -4.98 -2.61 -2.54
N LEU A 51 -4.20 -3.68 -2.36
CA LEU A 51 -4.33 -4.55 -1.19
C LEU A 51 -4.02 -3.80 0.11
N ALA A 52 -3.01 -2.93 0.12
CA ALA A 52 -2.70 -2.10 1.28
C ALA A 52 -3.86 -1.15 1.64
N VAL A 53 -4.45 -0.48 0.65
CA VAL A 53 -5.62 0.38 0.85
C VAL A 53 -6.82 -0.41 1.36
N LEU A 54 -7.11 -1.58 0.77
CA LEU A 54 -8.18 -2.47 1.24
C LEU A 54 -7.94 -2.95 2.68
N ALA A 55 -6.69 -3.26 3.03
CA ALA A 55 -6.30 -3.63 4.38
C ALA A 55 -6.45 -2.46 5.37
N LEU A 56 -6.11 -1.23 4.96
CA LEU A 56 -6.36 -0.04 5.77
C LEU A 56 -7.85 0.22 5.96
N ILE A 57 -8.68 0.08 4.91
CA ILE A 57 -10.13 0.25 5.02
C ILE A 57 -10.73 -0.82 5.95
N ARG A 58 -10.32 -2.08 5.80
CA ARG A 58 -10.80 -3.16 6.68
C ARG A 58 -10.27 -2.99 8.11
N CYS A 59 -8.97 -2.89 8.31
CA CYS A 59 -8.44 -2.85 9.68
C CYS A 59 -8.71 -1.50 10.39
N CYS A 60 -8.62 -0.35 9.73
CA CYS A 60 -8.86 0.94 10.39
C CYS A 60 -10.34 1.34 10.48
N CYS A 61 -11.23 0.88 9.57
CA CYS A 61 -12.63 1.34 9.56
C CYS A 61 -13.67 0.25 9.89
N CYS A 62 -13.43 -1.04 9.69
CA CYS A 62 -14.38 -2.12 10.02
C CYS A 62 -13.67 -3.47 10.28
N ASP A 63 -13.52 -3.85 11.56
CA ASP A 63 -13.06 -5.17 12.02
C ASP A 63 -11.56 -5.51 11.78
N CYS A 64 -10.62 -4.77 12.40
CA CYS A 64 -9.47 -5.50 12.96
C CYS A 64 -10.06 -6.42 14.05
N ASP A 65 -9.93 -7.73 13.90
CA ASP A 65 -10.24 -8.70 14.95
C ASP A 65 -9.62 -8.24 16.27
N SER A 66 -10.45 -7.67 17.15
CA SER A 66 -10.18 -7.86 18.55
C SER A 66 -10.14 -9.38 18.76
N PRO A 67 -9.19 -9.94 19.52
CA PRO A 67 -9.26 -11.33 19.96
C PRO A 67 -10.50 -11.60 20.86
N SER A 68 -11.47 -10.67 20.91
CA SER A 68 -12.74 -10.80 21.63
C SER A 68 -13.89 -11.27 20.75
N SER A 69 -13.74 -11.33 19.42
CA SER A 69 -14.76 -11.85 18.50
C SER A 69 -14.57 -13.32 18.14
N TYR A 70 -14.15 -14.13 19.12
CA TYR A 70 -14.86 -15.41 19.20
C TYR A 70 -16.30 -15.00 19.42
N LYS A 71 -17.20 -15.28 18.48
CA LYS A 71 -18.62 -15.43 18.83
C LYS A 71 -18.60 -16.23 20.11
N LYS A 72 -18.86 -15.59 21.26
CA LYS A 72 -19.16 -16.30 22.48
C LYS A 72 -20.46 -17.00 22.08
N VAL A 73 -20.36 -18.18 21.49
CA VAL A 73 -21.44 -19.15 21.54
C VAL A 73 -21.76 -19.15 23.02
N LYS A 74 -22.91 -18.57 23.38
CA LYS A 74 -23.39 -18.57 24.76
C LYS A 74 -23.54 -20.04 25.08
N LYS A 75 -22.45 -20.68 25.55
CA LYS A 75 -22.52 -22.03 26.07
C LYS A 75 -23.49 -21.89 27.22
N ARG A 76 -24.70 -22.44 27.08
CA ARG A 76 -25.57 -22.63 28.23
C ARG A 76 -24.70 -23.36 29.25
N LYS A 77 -24.51 -22.77 30.42
CA LYS A 77 -23.97 -23.51 31.55
C LYS A 77 -24.97 -24.66 31.78
N VAL A 78 -24.61 -25.85 31.32
CA VAL A 78 -25.30 -27.08 31.67
C VAL A 78 -24.49 -27.70 32.79
N GLY A 79 -24.92 -27.41 34.00
CA GLY A 79 -24.49 -28.08 35.22
C GLY A 79 -25.77 -28.31 36.03
N ILE A 80 -25.94 -29.52 36.53
CA ILE A 80 -26.89 -29.75 37.62
C ILE A 80 -26.21 -29.18 38.86
N ASP A 81 -26.83 -28.18 39.49
CA ASP A 81 -26.36 -27.71 40.79
C ASP A 81 -26.46 -28.88 41.78
N ASN A 82 -25.31 -29.26 42.33
CA ASN A 82 -25.25 -30.35 43.31
C ASN A 82 -25.84 -29.85 44.64
N MET A 83 -27.14 -30.08 44.83
CA MET A 83 -27.84 -29.73 46.08
C MET A 83 -27.42 -30.60 47.28
N GLY A 84 -26.50 -31.55 47.10
CA GLY A 84 -25.94 -32.36 48.19
C GLY A 84 -24.74 -31.72 48.90
N MET A 85 -24.44 -30.45 48.63
CA MET A 85 -23.34 -29.70 49.24
C MET A 85 -23.88 -28.69 50.27
N ASP A 86 -24.72 -29.18 51.18
CA ASP A 86 -24.82 -28.60 52.52
C ASP A 86 -23.72 -29.23 53.38
N PRO A 87 -23.10 -28.48 54.33
CA PRO A 87 -21.94 -28.93 55.09
C PRO A 87 -22.20 -30.18 55.95
#